data_AF-A0AAT9RGG3-F1
#
_entry.id   AF-A0AAT9RGG3-F1
#
_cell.length_a   1.000
_cell.length_b   1.000
_cell.length_c   1.000
_cell.angle_alpha   90.00
_cell.angle_beta   90.00
_cell.angle_gamma   90.00
#
_symmetry.space_group_name_H-M   'P 1'
#
loop_
_entity.id
_entity.type
_entity.pdbx_description
1 polymer ?
#
loop_
_entity_poly.entity_id
_entity_poly.type
_entity_poly.pdbx_seq_one_letter_code
_entity_poly.pdbx_strand_id
1 'polypeptide(L)'
;MVLLTWIAEVADEPLVLEPADRRVEWETNTWSLGAADEDRSSLSVAEVVAAFERTAVAIRERIRDLGFSGVATFYVWHDKQAGQLRCSTGSVPPDALPFSGTYVASDDLGPVVEGFLADSEPGFIAWSGLDDAQSLSEKTETEPDIRPFGVWVSRVGASR
;
A
#
# COMPACT_ATOMS: atom_id res chain seq x y z
N MET A 1 -11.25 -0.64 -17.19
CA MET A 1 -11.93 -0.56 -15.86
C MET A 1 -11.74 -1.82 -14.98
N VAL A 2 -10.72 -2.64 -15.21
CA VAL A 2 -10.50 -3.87 -14.43
C VAL A 2 -10.04 -3.57 -12.99
N LEU A 3 -9.23 -2.52 -12.82
CA LEU A 3 -8.67 -2.14 -11.51
C LEU A 3 -9.74 -1.79 -10.46
N LEU A 4 -10.78 -1.04 -10.83
CA LEU A 4 -11.82 -0.64 -9.88
C LEU A 4 -12.62 -1.84 -9.38
N THR A 5 -12.83 -2.84 -10.23
CA THR A 5 -13.46 -4.11 -9.85
C THR A 5 -12.57 -4.87 -8.87
N TRP A 6 -11.28 -5.02 -9.15
CA TRP A 6 -10.34 -5.70 -8.24
C TRP A 6 -10.22 -5.00 -6.89
N ILE A 7 -10.21 -3.67 -6.85
CA ILE A 7 -10.22 -2.90 -5.58
C ILE A 7 -11.48 -3.25 -4.76
N ALA A 8 -12.64 -3.37 -5.40
CA ALA A 8 -13.87 -3.71 -4.72
C ALA A 8 -13.84 -5.15 -4.19
N GLU A 9 -13.33 -6.10 -4.98
CA GLU A 9 -13.26 -7.52 -4.62
C GLU A 9 -12.39 -7.79 -3.37
N VAL A 10 -11.37 -6.95 -3.10
CA VAL A 10 -10.56 -7.04 -1.87
C VAL A 10 -11.40 -7.07 -0.59
N ALA A 11 -12.58 -6.45 -0.57
CA ALA A 11 -13.47 -6.48 0.59
C ALA A 11 -14.01 -7.89 0.91
N ASP A 12 -14.10 -8.75 -0.10
CA ASP A 12 -14.68 -10.09 -0.02
C ASP A 12 -13.60 -11.20 0.06
N GLU A 13 -12.37 -10.88 -0.31
CA GLU A 13 -11.23 -11.80 -0.25
C GLU A 13 -10.89 -12.29 1.17
N PRO A 14 -10.15 -13.39 1.38
CA PRO A 14 -9.76 -13.83 2.72
C PRO A 14 -9.16 -12.72 3.59
N LEU A 15 -9.63 -12.63 4.83
CA LEU A 15 -9.19 -11.64 5.81
C LEU A 15 -8.84 -12.35 7.12
N VAL A 16 -7.58 -12.27 7.53
CA VAL A 16 -7.06 -12.83 8.78
C VAL A 16 -6.62 -11.70 9.71
N LEU A 17 -7.09 -11.71 10.95
CA LEU A 17 -6.61 -10.84 12.02
C LEU A 17 -6.10 -11.72 13.16
N GLU A 18 -4.79 -11.89 13.23
CA GLU A 18 -4.07 -12.68 14.21
C GLU A 18 -2.94 -11.83 14.82
N PRO A 19 -3.23 -11.04 15.86
CA PRO A 19 -2.25 -10.15 16.49
C PRO A 19 -1.00 -10.86 17.02
N ALA A 20 -1.07 -12.16 17.30
CA ALA A 20 0.06 -12.96 17.76
C ALA A 20 0.97 -13.44 16.60
N ASP A 21 0.47 -13.49 15.37
CA ASP A 21 1.22 -13.88 14.17
C ASP A 21 0.90 -12.95 12.98
N ARG A 22 1.47 -11.74 13.04
CA ARG A 22 1.31 -10.71 11.99
C ARG A 22 1.86 -11.12 10.62
N ARG A 23 2.71 -12.16 10.55
CA ARG A 23 3.20 -12.68 9.28
C ARG A 23 2.05 -13.32 8.49
N VAL A 24 1.17 -14.06 9.16
CA VAL A 24 -0.02 -14.66 8.50
C VAL A 24 -0.96 -13.57 8.00
N GLU A 25 -1.14 -12.48 8.75
CA GLU A 25 -1.93 -11.33 8.28
C GLU A 25 -1.32 -10.74 7.00
N TRP A 26 0.00 -10.51 7.00
CA TRP A 26 0.69 -9.98 5.83
C TRP A 26 0.56 -10.90 4.61
N GLU A 27 0.78 -12.20 4.79
CA GLU A 27 0.69 -13.20 3.72
C GLU A 27 -0.73 -13.32 3.15
N THR A 28 -1.76 -13.19 3.98
CA THR A 28 -3.15 -13.41 3.58
C THR A 28 -3.83 -12.13 3.07
N ASN A 29 -3.57 -11.01 3.72
CA ASN A 29 -4.35 -9.78 3.50
C ASN A 29 -3.71 -8.85 2.48
N THR A 30 -2.51 -9.15 1.97
CA THR A 30 -1.80 -8.26 1.06
C THR A 30 -2.14 -8.53 -0.39
N TRP A 31 -2.71 -7.52 -1.05
CA TRP A 31 -3.13 -7.59 -2.43
C TRP A 31 -2.26 -6.69 -3.31
N SER A 32 -1.98 -7.18 -4.51
CA SER A 32 -1.25 -6.46 -5.56
C SER A 32 -2.21 -6.09 -6.68
N LEU A 33 -2.34 -4.79 -6.94
CA LEU A 33 -3.36 -4.21 -7.81
C LEU A 33 -2.66 -3.41 -8.92
N GLY A 34 -2.41 -4.09 -10.04
CA GLY A 34 -1.83 -3.50 -11.24
C GLY A 34 -2.89 -3.11 -12.27
N ALA A 35 -2.52 -2.24 -13.19
CA ALA A 35 -3.32 -1.92 -14.37
C ALA A 35 -2.41 -1.65 -15.56
N ALA A 36 -2.81 -2.09 -16.76
CA ALA A 36 -2.11 -1.76 -17.99
C ALA A 36 -2.15 -0.25 -18.26
N ASP A 37 -1.18 0.28 -19.02
CA ASP A 37 -1.05 1.72 -19.30
C ASP A 37 -2.33 2.32 -19.90
N GLU A 38 -2.96 1.58 -20.81
CA GLU A 38 -4.23 1.97 -21.44
C GLU A 38 -5.34 2.13 -20.39
N ASP A 39 -5.47 1.17 -19.46
CA ASP A 39 -6.42 1.24 -18.35
C ASP A 39 -6.09 2.41 -17.42
N ARG A 40 -4.81 2.61 -17.05
CA ARG A 40 -4.37 3.71 -16.18
C ARG A 40 -4.70 5.07 -16.77
N SER A 41 -4.50 5.26 -18.08
CA SER A 41 -4.81 6.51 -18.78
C SER A 41 -6.30 6.86 -18.79
N SER A 42 -7.17 5.86 -18.59
CA SER A 42 -8.63 6.04 -18.54
C SER A 42 -9.18 6.30 -17.14
N LEU A 43 -8.37 6.09 -16.10
CA LEU A 43 -8.79 6.20 -14.71
C LEU A 43 -8.49 7.59 -14.15
N SER A 44 -9.44 8.15 -13.41
CA SER A 44 -9.20 9.33 -12.58
C SER A 44 -8.73 8.95 -11.17
N VAL A 45 -7.97 9.85 -10.56
CA VAL A 45 -7.57 9.75 -9.15
C VAL A 45 -8.79 9.57 -8.25
N ALA A 46 -9.84 10.36 -8.49
CA ALA A 46 -11.06 10.33 -7.69
C ALA A 46 -11.79 8.98 -7.75
N GLU A 47 -11.83 8.31 -8.91
CA GLU A 47 -12.48 7.00 -9.04
C GLU A 47 -11.74 5.92 -8.24
N VAL A 48 -10.41 5.91 -8.31
CA VAL A 48 -9.58 4.95 -7.57
C VAL A 48 -9.67 5.22 -6.06
N VAL A 49 -9.60 6.48 -5.63
CA VAL A 49 -9.79 6.88 -4.23
C VAL A 49 -11.14 6.42 -3.71
N ALA A 50 -12.23 6.74 -4.42
CA ALA A 50 -13.58 6.36 -4.03
C ALA A 50 -13.79 4.84 -4.00
N ALA A 51 -13.03 4.07 -4.80
CA ALA A 51 -13.05 2.61 -4.73
C ALA A 51 -12.43 2.12 -3.41
N PHE A 52 -11.22 2.59 -3.05
CA PHE A 52 -10.57 2.18 -1.81
C PHE A 52 -11.30 2.62 -0.55
N GLU A 53 -11.89 3.81 -0.54
CA GLU A 53 -12.70 4.28 0.59
C GLU A 53 -13.92 3.38 0.83
N ARG A 54 -14.62 2.99 -0.26
CA ARG A 54 -15.73 2.03 -0.18
C ARG A 54 -15.26 0.65 0.30
N THR A 55 -14.13 0.17 -0.20
CA THR A 55 -13.51 -1.09 0.25
C THR A 55 -13.16 -1.02 1.74
N ALA A 56 -12.59 0.08 2.23
CA ALA A 56 -12.27 0.25 3.65
C ALA A 56 -13.51 0.23 4.55
N VAL A 57 -14.62 0.84 4.11
CA VAL A 57 -15.90 0.76 4.80
C VAL A 57 -16.40 -0.68 4.86
N ALA A 58 -16.36 -1.42 3.75
CA ALA A 58 -16.78 -2.81 3.71
C ALA A 58 -15.91 -3.72 4.61
N ILE A 59 -14.58 -3.53 4.61
CA ILE A 59 -13.65 -4.24 5.51
C ILE A 59 -13.99 -3.94 6.97
N ARG A 60 -14.28 -2.68 7.33
CA ARG A 60 -14.67 -2.31 8.70
C ARG A 60 -15.93 -3.05 9.16
N GLU A 61 -16.96 -3.11 8.32
CA GLU A 61 -18.19 -3.84 8.62
C GLU A 61 -17.90 -5.33 8.82
N ARG A 62 -17.08 -5.93 7.95
CA ARG A 62 -16.68 -7.33 8.07
C ARG A 62 -15.89 -7.64 9.34
N ILE A 63 -14.95 -6.78 9.73
CA ILE A 63 -14.18 -6.92 10.98
C ILE A 63 -15.11 -6.88 12.19
N ARG A 64 -16.11 -5.99 12.18
CA ARG A 64 -17.13 -5.93 13.22
C ARG A 64 -17.95 -7.22 13.28
N ASP A 65 -18.36 -7.75 12.13
CA ASP A 65 -19.17 -8.96 12.04
C ASP A 65 -18.38 -10.23 12.44
N LEU A 66 -17.06 -10.22 12.28
CA LEU A 66 -16.15 -11.24 12.82
C LEU A 66 -15.97 -11.16 14.35
N GLY A 67 -16.48 -10.11 15.00
CA GLY A 67 -16.36 -9.90 16.44
C GLY A 67 -14.96 -9.50 16.92
N PHE A 68 -14.08 -9.06 16.00
CA PHE A 68 -12.75 -8.61 16.36
C PHE A 68 -12.83 -7.24 17.06
N SER A 69 -12.33 -7.17 18.30
CA SER A 69 -12.39 -5.97 19.15
C SER A 69 -11.08 -5.21 19.23
N GLY A 70 -10.05 -5.65 18.49
CA GLY A 70 -8.73 -5.01 18.47
C GLY A 70 -8.64 -3.82 17.52
N VAL A 71 -7.48 -3.16 17.55
CA VAL A 71 -7.10 -2.15 16.55
C VAL A 71 -6.81 -2.89 15.23
N ALA A 72 -7.32 -2.34 14.12
CA ALA A 72 -6.95 -2.77 12.78
C ALA A 72 -6.90 -1.59 11.83
N THR A 73 -5.93 -1.61 10.92
CA THR A 73 -5.69 -0.57 9.91
C THR A 73 -5.68 -1.22 8.55
N PHE A 74 -6.50 -0.69 7.63
CA PHE A 74 -6.40 -0.94 6.21
C PHE A 74 -5.51 0.14 5.62
N TYR A 75 -4.54 -0.22 4.78
CA TYR A 75 -3.57 0.72 4.25
C TYR A 75 -3.24 0.42 2.79
N VAL A 76 -2.91 1.48 2.05
CA VAL A 76 -2.62 1.45 0.61
C VAL A 76 -1.34 2.21 0.34
N TRP A 77 -0.48 1.66 -0.53
CA TRP A 77 0.74 2.33 -0.97
C TRP A 77 1.01 2.05 -2.44
N HIS A 78 1.78 2.94 -3.05
CA HIS A 78 2.29 2.74 -4.40
C HIS A 78 3.64 2.02 -4.30
N ASP A 79 3.70 0.78 -4.77
CA ASP A 79 4.95 0.05 -4.95
C ASP A 79 5.56 0.43 -6.30
N LYS A 80 6.43 1.44 -6.29
CA LYS A 80 7.17 1.91 -7.47
C LYS A 80 8.05 0.84 -8.10
N GLN A 81 8.55 -0.12 -7.31
CA GLN A 81 9.43 -1.16 -7.84
C GLN A 81 8.67 -2.19 -8.68
N ALA A 82 7.37 -2.31 -8.47
CA ALA A 82 6.50 -3.17 -9.26
C ALA A 82 5.50 -2.37 -10.12
N GLY A 83 5.46 -1.04 -10.00
CA GLY A 83 4.54 -0.18 -10.73
C GLY A 83 3.07 -0.45 -10.42
N GLN A 84 2.76 -0.87 -9.19
CA GLN A 84 1.42 -1.32 -8.79
C GLN A 84 0.99 -0.70 -7.46
N LEU A 85 -0.31 -0.54 -7.28
CA LEU A 85 -0.85 -0.28 -5.95
C LEU A 85 -0.81 -1.59 -5.16
N ARG A 86 -0.49 -1.47 -3.88
CA ARG A 86 -0.67 -2.57 -2.92
C ARG A 86 -1.56 -2.09 -1.80
N CYS A 87 -2.35 -3.00 -1.27
CA CYS A 87 -3.14 -2.75 -0.08
C CYS A 87 -3.08 -3.95 0.87
N SER A 88 -3.30 -3.70 2.15
CA SER A 88 -3.33 -4.75 3.16
C SER A 88 -4.09 -4.29 4.39
N THR A 89 -4.56 -5.25 5.18
CA THR A 89 -5.16 -5.02 6.50
C THR A 89 -4.29 -5.67 7.56
N GLY A 90 -3.97 -4.96 8.63
CA GLY A 90 -3.21 -5.52 9.76
C GLY A 90 -3.82 -5.13 11.10
N SER A 91 -3.64 -5.98 12.11
CA SER A 91 -4.09 -5.75 13.49
C SER A 91 -3.16 -4.80 14.26
N VAL A 92 -2.80 -3.69 13.62
CA VAL A 92 -1.84 -2.70 14.12
C VAL A 92 -2.37 -1.27 13.92
N PRO A 93 -1.94 -0.32 14.77
CA PRO A 93 -2.19 1.10 14.51
C PRO A 93 -1.36 1.62 13.31
N PRO A 94 -1.74 2.77 12.73
CA PRO A 94 -1.07 3.35 11.57
C PRO A 94 0.43 3.68 11.72
N ASP A 95 0.94 3.78 12.95
CA ASP A 95 2.34 4.04 13.27
C ASP A 95 3.18 2.76 13.46
N ALA A 96 2.55 1.59 13.38
CA ALA A 96 3.19 0.28 13.55
C ALA A 96 2.98 -0.66 12.34
N LEU A 97 2.79 -0.09 11.15
CA LEU A 97 2.66 -0.86 9.91
C LEU A 97 3.95 -1.64 9.60
N PRO A 98 3.84 -2.82 8.96
CA PRO A 98 4.95 -3.78 8.80
C PRO A 98 5.93 -3.40 7.66
N PHE A 99 6.28 -2.12 7.55
CA PHE A 99 7.28 -1.63 6.60
C PHE A 99 8.66 -1.63 7.24
N SER A 100 9.67 -2.12 6.50
CA SER A 100 11.07 -2.02 6.90
C SER A 100 11.68 -0.65 6.63
N GLY A 101 11.07 0.15 5.75
CA GLY A 101 11.49 1.51 5.41
C GLY A 101 10.67 2.59 6.11
N THR A 102 11.17 3.82 6.10
CA THR A 102 10.43 4.99 6.62
C THR A 102 9.22 5.28 5.73
N TYR A 103 8.07 5.48 6.33
CA TYR A 103 6.83 5.85 5.65
C TYR A 103 6.15 7.01 6.36
N VAL A 104 5.27 7.71 5.64
CA VAL A 104 4.39 8.73 6.20
C VAL A 104 2.96 8.25 6.02
N ALA A 105 2.31 7.94 7.15
CA ALA A 105 0.89 7.63 7.19
C ALA A 105 0.09 8.92 6.92
N SER A 106 -0.90 8.83 6.02
CA SER A 106 -1.77 9.93 5.62
C SER A 106 -3.21 9.44 5.51
N ASP A 107 -4.16 10.30 5.85
CA ASP A 107 -5.59 10.05 5.59
C ASP A 107 -5.99 10.45 4.14
N ASP A 108 -5.10 11.12 3.42
CA ASP A 108 -5.26 11.48 2.00
C ASP A 108 -4.59 10.46 1.08
N LEU A 109 -5.41 9.74 0.31
CA LEU A 109 -4.99 8.72 -0.66
C LEU A 109 -4.59 9.33 -2.02
N GLY A 110 -5.02 10.56 -2.32
CA GLY A 110 -4.83 11.22 -3.61
C GLY A 110 -3.37 11.18 -4.09
N PRO A 111 -2.39 11.62 -3.28
CA PRO A 111 -0.98 11.62 -3.68
C PRO A 111 -0.40 10.24 -4.01
N VAL A 112 -0.88 9.17 -3.34
CA VAL A 112 -0.44 7.80 -3.61
C VAL A 112 -0.96 7.34 -4.98
N VAL A 113 -2.23 7.61 -5.27
CA VAL A 113 -2.88 7.25 -6.53
C VAL A 113 -2.34 8.09 -7.69
N GLU A 114 -2.12 9.39 -7.49
CA GLU A 114 -1.45 10.27 -8.46
C GLU A 114 -0.08 9.70 -8.85
N GLY A 115 0.71 9.28 -7.87
CA GLY A 115 2.01 8.67 -8.10
C GLY A 115 1.93 7.37 -8.92
N PHE A 116 0.89 6.57 -8.74
CA PHE A 116 0.67 5.33 -9.49
C PHE A 116 0.18 5.58 -10.93
N LEU A 117 -0.75 6.52 -11.12
CA LEU A 117 -1.30 6.83 -12.44
C LEU A 117 -0.30 7.61 -13.31
N ALA A 118 0.57 8.42 -12.71
CA ALA A 118 1.63 9.15 -13.42
C ALA A 118 2.88 8.29 -13.71
N ASP A 119 2.98 7.07 -13.17
CA ASP A 119 4.15 6.23 -13.32
C ASP A 119 4.28 5.71 -14.77
N SER A 120 5.12 6.38 -15.55
CA SER A 120 5.32 6.08 -16.97
C SER A 120 6.36 4.97 -17.20
N GLU A 121 7.07 4.53 -16.14
CA GLU A 121 8.11 3.50 -16.20
C GLU A 121 7.93 2.48 -15.05
N PRO A 122 6.79 1.77 -15.00
CA PRO A 122 6.50 0.82 -13.93
C PRO A 122 7.59 -0.26 -13.85
N GLY A 123 8.20 -0.40 -12.67
CA GLY A 123 9.26 -1.37 -12.44
C GLY A 123 10.67 -0.95 -12.85
N PHE A 124 10.86 0.29 -13.31
CA PHE A 124 12.18 0.86 -13.55
C PHE A 124 12.59 1.76 -12.37
N ILE A 125 13.47 1.26 -11.52
CA ILE A 125 14.28 2.13 -10.66
C ILE A 125 15.47 2.54 -11.52
N ALA A 126 15.72 3.83 -11.70
CA ALA A 126 16.96 4.26 -12.32
C ALA A 126 18.12 3.81 -11.40
N TRP A 127 18.80 2.72 -11.77
CA TRP A 127 19.98 2.17 -11.09
C TRP A 127 21.21 3.10 -11.18
N SER A 128 21.02 4.39 -11.50
CA SER A 128 22.08 5.42 -11.61
C SER A 128 22.70 5.83 -10.27
N GLY A 129 22.47 5.06 -9.20
CA GLY A 129 23.08 5.23 -7.88
C GLY A 129 23.60 3.95 -7.24
N LEU A 130 23.60 2.81 -7.94
CA LEU A 130 24.28 1.61 -7.45
C LEU A 130 25.69 1.60 -8.00
N ASP A 131 26.61 2.16 -7.22
CA ASP A 131 28.03 2.08 -7.47
C ASP A 131 28.40 0.59 -7.58
N ASP A 132 28.98 0.22 -8.72
CA ASP A 132 29.45 -1.13 -8.98
C ASP A 132 30.37 -1.55 -7.83
N ALA A 133 30.07 -2.69 -7.20
CA ALA A 133 30.82 -3.25 -6.08
C ALA A 133 32.20 -3.81 -6.51
N GLN A 134 32.98 -3.04 -7.26
CA GLN A 134 34.37 -3.29 -7.60
C GLN A 134 35.14 -1.97 -7.72
N SER A 135 35.25 -1.20 -6.63
CA SER A 135 36.43 -0.37 -6.33
C SER A 135 36.28 0.29 -4.95
N LEU A 136 36.86 -0.32 -3.92
CA LEU A 136 37.19 0.38 -2.69
C LEU A 136 38.28 1.41 -2.99
N SER A 137 37.91 2.67 -3.23
CA SER A 137 38.78 3.82 -2.95
C SER A 137 37.99 5.13 -2.95
N GLU A 138 37.76 5.65 -1.75
CA GLU A 138 37.51 7.06 -1.42
C GLU A 138 36.51 7.82 -2.30
N LYS A 139 35.23 7.66 -2.00
CA LYS A 139 34.25 8.70 -2.27
C LYS A 139 33.25 8.72 -1.12
N THR A 140 33.06 9.90 -0.54
CA THR A 140 32.01 10.21 0.43
C THR A 140 30.69 9.67 -0.10
N GLU A 141 30.25 8.52 0.43
CA GLU A 141 28.93 7.96 0.16
C GLU A 141 27.92 8.95 0.72
N THR A 142 27.30 9.72 -0.17
CA THR A 142 26.02 10.35 0.13
C THR A 142 25.07 9.19 0.40
N GLU A 143 24.74 8.93 1.68
CA GLU A 143 23.65 8.01 2.02
C GLU A 143 22.46 8.34 1.10
N PRO A 144 21.85 7.33 0.44
CA PRO A 144 20.68 7.60 -0.36
C PRO A 144 19.68 8.35 0.52
N ASP A 145 19.17 9.47 0.02
CA ASP A 145 18.06 10.22 0.63
C ASP A 145 16.85 9.26 0.59
N ILE A 146 16.73 8.37 1.59
CA ILE A 146 15.61 7.43 1.73
C ILE A 146 14.42 8.29 2.14
N ARG A 147 13.82 8.95 1.15
CA ARG A 147 12.62 9.74 1.36
C ARG A 147 11.52 8.81 1.84
N PRO A 148 10.82 9.16 2.93
CA PRO A 148 9.67 8.40 3.35
C PRO A 148 8.67 8.26 2.20
N PHE A 149 8.15 7.06 1.97
CA PHE A 149 7.08 6.87 1.00
C PHE A 149 5.71 7.10 1.65
N GLY A 150 4.75 7.58 0.86
CA GLY A 150 3.39 7.82 1.33
C GLY A 150 2.63 6.51 1.49
N VAL A 151 1.93 6.38 2.62
CA VAL A 151 1.00 5.28 2.88
C VAL A 151 -0.32 5.89 3.29
N TRP A 152 -1.36 5.61 2.54
CA TRP A 152 -2.70 5.93 2.98
C TRP A 152 -3.16 4.93 4.03
N VAL A 153 -3.83 5.41 5.07
CA VAL A 153 -4.31 4.59 6.19
C VAL A 153 -5.79 4.87 6.46
N SER A 154 -6.52 3.82 6.80
CA SER A 154 -7.89 3.88 7.26
C SER A 154 -8.08 2.94 8.43
N ARG A 155 -8.58 3.46 9.55
CA ARG A 155 -8.91 2.63 10.71
C ARG A 155 -10.14 1.79 10.40
N VAL A 156 -10.02 0.47 10.54
CA VAL A 156 -11.09 -0.49 10.24
C VAL A 156 -11.42 -1.40 11.43
N GLY A 157 -10.61 -1.37 12.49
CA GLY A 157 -10.91 -2.00 13.78
C GLY A 157 -11.46 -1.01 14.81
N ALA A 158 -11.55 -1.46 16.07
CA ALA A 158 -12.00 -0.61 17.17
C ALA A 158 -11.00 0.53 17.45
N SER A 159 -11.53 1.70 17.76
CA SER A 159 -10.74 2.80 18.34
C SER A 159 -10.33 2.38 19.75
N ARG A 160 -9.03 2.27 20.01
CA ARG A 160 -8.53 2.23 21.40
C ARG A 160 -8.62 3.61 22.03
#